data_AF-A0A645DD46-F1
#
_entry.id   AF-A0A645DD46-F1
#
_cell.length_a   1.000
_cell.length_b   1.000
_cell.length_c   1.000
_cell.angle_alpha   90.00
_cell.angle_beta   90.00
_cell.angle_gamma   90.00
#
_symmetry.space_group_name_H-M   'P 1'
#
loop_
_entity.id
_entity.type
_entity.pdbx_description
1 polymer ?
#
loop_
_entity_poly.entity_id
_entity_poly.type
_entity_poly.pdbx_seq_one_letter_code
_entity_poly.pdbx_strand_id
1 'polypeptide(L)'
;MIGFVLAIILGAFAVLMYGWLIQPPAARNTELSSLRSDYKTDYVLMVARAYPEPADASAALIQLKELEPANPLGAIQSALLSAQQLGYSETDLKALAALETRINALLGVVGQ
;
A
#
# COMPACT_ATOMS: atom_id res chain seq x y z
N MET A 1 25.85 -42.51 -9.25
CA MET A 1 25.79 -41.03 -9.28
C MET A 1 24.63 -40.52 -10.14
N ILE A 2 24.49 -40.94 -11.41
CA ILE A 2 23.45 -40.40 -12.31
C ILE A 2 22.00 -40.67 -11.86
N GLY A 3 21.70 -41.87 -11.33
CA GLY A 3 20.34 -42.22 -10.89
C GLY A 3 19.87 -41.46 -9.64
N PHE A 4 20.82 -41.08 -8.77
CA PHE A 4 20.54 -40.26 -7.59
C PHE A 4 20.13 -38.83 -7.99
N VAL A 5 20.83 -38.25 -8.97
CA VAL A 5 20.49 -36.92 -9.51
C VAL A 5 19.12 -36.93 -10.19
N LEU A 6 18.80 -37.98 -10.96
CA LEU A 6 17.48 -38.14 -11.59
C LEU A 6 16.34 -38.22 -10.56
N ALA A 7 16.53 -38.94 -9.46
CA ALA A 7 15.53 -39.04 -8.39
C ALA A 7 15.26 -37.67 -7.72
N ILE A 8 16.30 -36.86 -7.51
CA ILE A 8 16.16 -35.50 -6.94
C ILE A 8 15.40 -34.59 -7.89
N ILE A 9 15.74 -34.61 -9.19
CA ILE A 9 15.05 -33.79 -10.20
C ILE A 9 13.56 -34.15 -10.26
N LEU A 10 13.24 -35.43 -10.29
CA LEU A 10 11.84 -35.90 -10.33
C LEU A 10 11.07 -35.52 -9.07
N GLY A 11 11.69 -35.67 -7.89
CA GLY A 11 11.08 -35.27 -6.62
C GLY A 11 10.85 -33.76 -6.53
N ALA A 12 11.84 -32.95 -6.91
CA ALA A 12 11.71 -31.51 -6.94
C ALA A 12 10.63 -31.05 -7.92
N PHE A 13 10.57 -31.64 -9.11
CA PHE A 13 9.58 -31.31 -10.12
C PHE A 13 8.16 -31.67 -9.65
N ALA A 14 7.99 -32.84 -9.01
CA ALA A 14 6.71 -33.26 -8.45
C ALA A 14 6.23 -32.34 -7.31
N VAL A 15 7.12 -31.95 -6.40
CA VAL A 15 6.78 -31.03 -5.29
C VAL A 15 6.46 -29.63 -5.83
N LEU A 16 7.21 -29.13 -6.82
CA LEU A 16 6.96 -27.81 -7.41
C LEU A 16 5.62 -27.78 -8.16
N MET A 17 5.34 -28.80 -8.97
CA MET A 17 4.06 -28.93 -9.66
C MET A 17 2.89 -29.00 -8.67
N TYR A 18 3.02 -29.82 -7.63
CA TYR A 18 1.97 -30.00 -6.64
C TYR A 18 1.72 -28.72 -5.84
N GLY A 19 2.78 -28.07 -5.38
CA GLY A 19 2.71 -26.85 -4.56
C GLY A 19 2.19 -25.61 -5.30
N TRP A 20 2.27 -25.57 -6.63
CA TRP A 20 1.78 -24.44 -7.42
C TRP A 20 0.39 -24.66 -8.05
N LEU A 21 0.09 -25.88 -8.52
CA LEU A 21 -1.10 -26.12 -9.35
C LEU A 21 -2.33 -26.57 -8.55
N ILE A 22 -2.14 -27.26 -7.43
CA ILE A 22 -3.25 -27.83 -6.64
C ILE A 22 -3.65 -26.92 -5.49
N GLN A 23 -2.67 -26.24 -4.88
CA GLN A 23 -2.92 -25.33 -3.78
C GLN A 23 -1.99 -24.13 -3.89
N PRO A 24 -2.24 -23.23 -4.87
CA PRO A 24 -1.50 -21.98 -4.91
C PRO A 24 -1.62 -21.32 -3.53
N PRO A 25 -0.53 -20.78 -2.97
CA PRO A 25 -0.59 -20.10 -1.69
C PRO A 25 -1.65 -19.01 -1.82
N ALA A 26 -2.77 -19.19 -1.10
CA ALA A 26 -3.82 -18.19 -1.08
C ALA A 26 -3.17 -16.86 -0.73
N ALA A 27 -3.51 -15.79 -1.47
CA ALA A 27 -3.07 -14.45 -1.15
C ALA A 27 -3.49 -14.15 0.29
N ARG A 28 -2.56 -14.33 1.23
CA ARG A 28 -2.76 -13.99 2.63
C ARG A 28 -2.58 -12.48 2.74
N ASN A 29 -3.59 -11.83 3.29
CA ASN A 29 -3.67 -10.39 3.54
C ASN A 29 -3.92 -9.52 2.30
N THR A 30 -5.04 -9.79 1.59
CA THR A 30 -5.57 -8.94 0.51
C THR A 30 -6.16 -7.61 1.01
N GLU A 31 -6.13 -7.36 2.32
CA GLU A 31 -6.55 -6.07 2.87
C GLU A 31 -5.48 -5.01 2.58
N LEU A 32 -5.94 -3.84 2.14
CA LEU A 32 -5.09 -2.68 1.85
C LEU A 32 -4.20 -2.30 3.04
N SER A 33 -4.68 -2.56 4.26
CA SER A 33 -3.98 -2.37 5.54
C SER A 33 -2.70 -3.20 5.68
N SER A 34 -2.59 -4.34 4.98
CA SER A 34 -1.43 -5.23 5.02
C SER A 34 -0.35 -4.90 3.97
N LEU A 35 -0.54 -3.85 3.16
CA LEU A 35 0.52 -3.38 2.27
C LEU A 35 1.78 -3.01 3.04
N ARG A 36 2.93 -3.29 2.44
CA ARG A 36 4.22 -2.84 2.96
C ARG A 36 4.28 -1.30 2.90
N SER A 37 5.03 -0.68 3.82
CA SER A 37 5.00 0.77 4.05
C SER A 37 5.33 1.62 2.81
N ASP A 38 6.17 1.11 1.92
CA ASP A 38 6.47 1.70 0.62
C ASP A 38 5.26 1.68 -0.33
N TYR A 39 4.55 0.55 -0.45
CA TYR A 39 3.31 0.51 -1.23
C TYR A 39 2.17 1.33 -0.63
N LYS A 40 2.12 1.45 0.70
CA LYS A 40 1.19 2.39 1.38
C LYS A 40 1.48 3.83 0.97
N THR A 41 2.76 4.19 0.87
CA THR A 41 3.21 5.53 0.46
C THR A 41 2.77 5.83 -0.97
N ASP A 42 2.95 4.89 -1.89
CA ASP A 42 2.48 5.01 -3.26
C ASP A 42 0.95 5.13 -3.35
N TYR A 43 0.22 4.35 -2.57
CA TYR A 43 -1.24 4.44 -2.54
C TYR A 43 -1.72 5.81 -2.05
N VAL A 44 -1.14 6.34 -0.96
CA VAL A 44 -1.49 7.68 -0.45
C VAL A 44 -1.17 8.76 -1.50
N LEU A 45 -0.06 8.63 -2.24
CA LEU A 45 0.26 9.54 -3.35
C LEU A 45 -0.77 9.44 -4.48
N MET A 46 -1.22 8.23 -4.84
CA MET A 46 -2.30 8.05 -5.82
C MET A 46 -3.58 8.75 -5.38
N VAL A 47 -3.97 8.61 -4.10
CA VAL A 47 -5.13 9.31 -3.56
C VAL A 47 -4.93 10.84 -3.59
N ALA A 48 -3.74 11.33 -3.22
CA ALA A 48 -3.41 12.75 -3.27
C ALA A 48 -3.56 13.35 -4.68
N ARG A 49 -3.15 12.59 -5.70
CA ARG A 49 -3.25 13.01 -7.11
C ARG A 49 -4.64 12.80 -7.70
N ALA A 50 -5.36 11.76 -7.29
CA ALA A 50 -6.72 11.46 -7.77
C ALA A 50 -7.74 12.49 -7.29
N TYR A 51 -7.51 13.07 -6.12
CA TYR A 51 -8.38 14.08 -5.52
C TYR A 51 -7.58 15.35 -5.26
N PRO A 52 -7.31 16.19 -6.27
CA PRO A 52 -6.51 17.41 -6.11
C PRO A 52 -7.28 18.57 -5.45
N GLU A 53 -8.61 18.57 -5.51
CA GLU A 53 -9.44 19.70 -5.07
C GLU A 53 -9.94 19.57 -3.62
N PRO A 54 -9.98 20.64 -2.80
CA PRO A 54 -10.49 20.60 -1.43
C PRO A 54 -11.89 19.98 -1.28
N ALA A 55 -12.76 20.18 -2.29
CA ALA A 55 -14.11 19.60 -2.31
C ALA A 55 -14.10 18.05 -2.26
N ASP A 56 -13.04 17.42 -2.77
CA ASP A 56 -12.88 15.97 -2.83
C ASP A 56 -12.22 15.38 -1.58
N ALA A 57 -11.87 16.20 -0.58
CA ALA A 57 -11.17 15.75 0.62
C ALA A 57 -11.96 14.69 1.40
N SER A 58 -13.30 14.71 1.33
CA SER A 58 -14.16 13.70 1.91
C SER A 58 -14.01 12.33 1.23
N ALA A 59 -13.95 12.31 -0.11
CA ALA A 59 -13.70 11.09 -0.89
C ALA A 59 -12.29 10.54 -0.63
N ALA A 60 -11.28 11.41 -0.58
CA ALA A 60 -9.92 11.03 -0.21
C ALA A 60 -9.85 10.42 1.19
N LEU A 61 -10.57 10.99 2.17
CA LEU A 61 -10.63 10.46 3.53
C LEU A 61 -11.22 9.04 3.58
N ILE A 62 -12.23 8.75 2.75
CA ILE A 62 -12.82 7.40 2.66
C ILE A 62 -11.76 6.40 2.19
N GLN A 63 -11.03 6.72 1.11
CA GLN A 63 -9.96 5.88 0.59
C GLN A 63 -8.82 5.66 1.60
N LEU A 64 -8.47 6.67 2.38
CA LEU A 64 -7.46 6.55 3.43
C LEU A 64 -7.93 5.72 4.62
N LYS A 65 -9.23 5.76 4.95
CA LYS A 65 -9.81 4.89 5.98
C LYS A 65 -9.83 3.42 5.57
N GLU A 66 -9.90 3.11 4.28
CA GLU A 66 -9.71 1.73 3.80
C GLU A 66 -8.26 1.25 3.99
N LEU A 67 -7.29 2.17 3.91
CA LEU A 67 -5.88 1.87 4.14
C LEU A 67 -5.55 1.72 5.63
N GLU A 68 -5.87 2.73 6.43
CA GLU A 68 -5.65 2.74 7.88
C GLU A 68 -6.87 3.31 8.62
N PRO A 69 -7.86 2.46 8.96
CA PRO A 69 -9.12 2.92 9.55
C PRO A 69 -8.95 3.56 10.93
N ALA A 70 -7.89 3.18 11.66
CA ALA A 70 -7.61 3.71 12.99
C ALA A 70 -7.01 5.12 12.97
N ASN A 71 -6.19 5.47 11.97
CA ASN A 71 -5.51 6.76 11.89
C ASN A 71 -5.18 7.16 10.44
N PRO A 72 -6.16 7.63 9.66
CA PRO A 72 -5.92 8.03 8.27
C PRO A 72 -4.90 9.18 8.15
N LEU A 73 -4.84 10.10 9.13
CA LEU A 73 -3.83 11.16 9.17
C LEU A 73 -2.40 10.60 9.37
N GLY A 74 -2.25 9.63 10.26
CA GLY A 74 -0.99 8.93 10.49
C GLY A 74 -0.47 8.20 9.25
N ALA A 75 -1.38 7.69 8.41
CA ALA A 75 -1.03 7.11 7.11
C ALA A 75 -0.38 8.15 6.17
N ILE A 76 -0.90 9.38 6.12
CA ILE A 76 -0.33 10.47 5.31
C ILE A 76 1.03 10.89 5.83
N GLN A 77 1.15 11.06 7.16
CA GLN A 77 2.41 11.47 7.79
C GLN A 77 3.50 10.42 7.56
N SER A 78 3.16 9.14 7.72
CA SER A 78 4.06 8.03 7.43
C SER A 78 4.47 8.00 5.96
N ALA A 79 3.52 8.23 5.05
CA ALA A 79 3.80 8.35 3.61
C ALA A 79 4.73 9.53 3.31
N LEU A 80 4.56 10.68 3.97
CA LEU A 80 5.41 11.85 3.78
C LEU A 80 6.86 11.61 4.26
N LEU A 81 7.03 10.91 5.39
CA LEU A 81 8.36 10.49 5.86
C LEU A 81 9.00 9.50 4.89
N SER A 82 8.27 8.47 4.48
CA SER A 82 8.75 7.46 3.53
C SER A 82 9.10 8.05 2.17
N ALA A 83 8.27 8.96 1.63
CA ALA A 83 8.51 9.62 0.35
C ALA A 83 9.80 10.47 0.38
N GLN A 84 10.10 11.12 1.51
CA GLN A 84 11.37 11.84 1.70
C GLN A 84 12.56 10.88 1.74
N GLN A 85 12.45 9.77 2.47
CA GLN A 85 13.52 8.76 2.57
C GLN A 85 13.81 8.08 1.23
N LEU A 86 12.78 7.86 0.43
CA LEU A 86 12.86 7.23 -0.88
C LEU A 86 13.24 8.21 -2.02
N GLY A 87 13.35 9.51 -1.72
CA GLY A 87 13.78 10.53 -2.68
C GLY A 87 12.72 10.88 -3.74
N TYR A 88 11.45 10.98 -3.34
CA TYR A 88 10.35 11.34 -4.24
C TYR A 88 10.52 12.77 -4.77
N SER A 89 9.88 13.05 -5.90
CA SER A 89 9.96 14.38 -6.54
C SER A 89 9.35 15.48 -5.66
N GLU A 90 9.82 16.72 -5.80
CA GLU A 90 9.25 17.86 -5.07
C GLU A 90 7.75 18.05 -5.33
N THR A 91 7.28 17.72 -6.54
CA THR A 91 5.86 17.76 -6.90
C THR A 91 5.05 16.75 -6.08
N ASP A 92 5.60 15.57 -5.81
CA ASP A 92 4.93 14.52 -5.05
C ASP A 92 4.88 14.82 -3.57
N LEU A 93 5.98 15.35 -3.03
CA LEU A 93 6.03 15.83 -1.65
C LEU A 93 5.01 16.96 -1.44
N LYS A 94 4.88 17.89 -2.41
CA LYS A 94 3.86 18.95 -2.38
C LYS A 94 2.45 18.38 -2.43
N ALA A 95 2.20 17.38 -3.27
CA ALA A 95 0.89 16.74 -3.37
C ALA A 95 0.49 16.05 -2.06
N LEU A 96 1.42 15.32 -1.43
CA LEU A 96 1.20 14.68 -0.13
C LEU A 96 0.95 15.70 0.99
N ALA A 97 1.73 16.78 1.05
CA ALA A 97 1.55 17.85 2.03
C ALA A 97 0.23 18.62 1.84
N ALA A 98 -0.19 18.83 0.58
CA ALA A 98 -1.48 19.43 0.26
C ALA A 98 -2.64 18.51 0.70
N LEU A 99 -2.51 17.19 0.47
CA LEU A 99 -3.48 16.22 0.96
C LEU A 99 -3.57 16.23 2.49
N GLU A 100 -2.44 16.24 3.21
CA GLU A 100 -2.41 16.31 4.68
C GLU A 100 -3.19 17.54 5.17
N THR A 101 -2.88 18.71 4.61
CA THR A 101 -3.52 19.98 5.00
C THR A 101 -5.04 19.93 4.81
N ARG A 102 -5.49 19.39 3.67
CA ARG A 102 -6.92 19.29 3.32
C ARG A 102 -7.66 18.31 4.21
N ILE A 103 -7.06 17.15 4.47
CA ILE A 103 -7.65 16.13 5.36
C ILE A 103 -7.70 16.63 6.80
N ASN A 104 -6.64 17.31 7.27
CA ASN A 104 -6.60 17.90 8.59
C ASN A 104 -7.67 18.99 8.75
N ALA A 105 -7.84 19.87 7.75
CA ALA A 105 -8.89 20.88 7.75
C ALA A 105 -10.29 20.23 7.79
N LEU A 106 -10.53 19.18 7.01
CA LEU A 106 -11.81 18.46 7.00
C LEU A 106 -12.10 17.76 8.34
N LEU A 107 -11.11 17.11 8.95
CA LEU A 107 -11.28 16.48 10.26
C LEU A 107 -11.49 17.51 11.38
N GLY A 108 -10.85 18.68 11.29
CA GLY A 108 -11.09 19.80 12.19
C GLY A 108 -12.52 20.37 12.09
N VAL A 109 -13.15 20.28 10.91
CA VAL A 109 -14.57 20.66 10.70
C VAL A 109 -15.52 19.57 11.21
N VAL A 110 -15.17 18.29 11.08
CA VAL A 110 -16.01 17.16 11.53
C VAL A 110 -15.94 16.91 13.04
N GLY A 111 -14.89 17.40 13.71
CA GLY A 111 -14.72 17.30 15.17
C GLY A 111 -15.47 18.36 15.99
N GLN A 112 -16.23 19.26 15.35
CA GLN A 112 -17.09 20.28 15.95
C GLN A 112 -18.56 19.87 15.80
#